data_AF-A0A5B7F4L5-F1
#
_entry.id   AF-A0A5B7F4L5-F1
#
_cell.length_a   1.000
_cell.length_b   1.000
_cell.length_c   1.000
_cell.angle_alpha   90.00
_cell.angle_beta   90.00
_cell.angle_gamma   90.00
#
_symmetry.space_group_name_H-M   'P 1'
#
loop_
_entity.id
_entity.type
_entity.pdbx_description
1 polymer ?
#
loop_
_entity_poly.entity_id
_entity_poly.type
_entity_poly.pdbx_seq_one_letter_code
_entity_poly.pdbx_strand_id
1 'polypeptide(L)'
;MKCPDAFLRHVWFSLSPASFLFRSGNVEHPSDRLYNTTVEVLPVQPLSHLPHNIRTKLKVTNDSYLIIGEFDDMGVAEGSVEEGVGVVRSLRLSVHEESDNWAILSEIHILTPDSR
;
A
#
# COMPACT_ATOMS: atom_id res chain seq x y z
N MET A 1 45.27 20.82 -7.54
CA MET A 1 43.82 21.16 -7.57
C MET A 1 43.20 20.58 -8.83
N LYS A 2 42.62 19.39 -8.72
CA LYS A 2 41.70 18.81 -9.70
C LYS A 2 40.66 18.06 -8.86
N CYS A 3 39.41 18.47 -9.00
CA CYS A 3 38.28 17.93 -8.26
C CYS A 3 38.19 16.40 -8.46
N PRO A 4 37.93 15.59 -7.42
CA PRO A 4 37.60 14.19 -7.61
C PRO A 4 36.18 14.07 -8.15
N ASP A 5 36.00 13.12 -9.06
CA ASP A 5 34.74 12.71 -9.67
C ASP A 5 33.60 12.57 -8.65
N ALA A 6 32.52 13.32 -8.90
CA ALA A 6 31.25 13.13 -8.22
C ALA A 6 30.66 11.79 -8.69
N PHE A 7 30.76 10.76 -7.84
CA PHE A 7 29.97 9.55 -7.99
C PHE A 7 28.48 9.92 -7.88
N LEU A 8 27.77 9.87 -9.00
CA LEU A 8 26.30 9.77 -9.03
C LEU A 8 25.88 8.50 -8.31
N ARG A 9 25.71 8.58 -6.98
CA ARG A 9 24.94 7.58 -6.26
C ARG A 9 23.48 7.83 -6.61
N HIS A 10 22.89 6.95 -7.42
CA HIS A 10 21.45 6.77 -7.43
C HIS A 10 21.01 6.43 -6.01
N VAL A 11 20.53 7.44 -5.28
CA VAL A 11 19.83 7.24 -4.01
C VAL A 11 18.46 6.69 -4.38
N TRP A 12 18.34 5.37 -4.44
CA TRP A 12 17.04 4.73 -4.32
C TRP A 12 16.59 5.00 -2.89
N PHE A 13 15.69 5.96 -2.68
CA PHE A 13 14.96 5.99 -1.42
C PHE A 13 14.25 4.65 -1.31
N SER A 14 14.68 3.84 -0.35
CA SER A 14 14.02 2.58 -0.03
C SER A 14 12.71 2.93 0.67
N LEU A 15 11.66 3.18 -0.11
CA LEU A 15 10.33 3.42 0.42
C LEU A 15 9.75 2.08 0.89
N SER A 16 10.01 1.72 2.14
CA SER A 16 9.16 0.79 2.87
C SER A 16 8.04 1.62 3.51
N PRO A 17 6.80 1.60 3.03
CA PRO A 17 5.70 2.19 3.80
C PRO A 17 5.64 1.51 5.17
N ALA A 18 5.60 2.28 6.24
CA ALA A 18 5.43 1.78 7.60
C ALA A 18 3.94 1.54 7.90
N SER A 19 3.10 2.49 7.50
CA SER A 19 1.65 2.40 7.66
C SER A 19 0.90 3.23 6.63
N PHE A 20 -0.40 2.94 6.51
CA PHE A 20 -1.32 3.62 5.62
C PHE A 20 -2.65 3.89 6.32
N LEU A 21 -3.30 4.98 5.93
CA LEU A 21 -4.69 5.30 6.21
C LEU A 21 -5.31 5.82 4.92
N PHE A 22 -6.40 5.20 4.51
CA PHE A 22 -7.25 5.64 3.42
C PHE A 22 -8.66 5.86 3.96
N ARG A 23 -9.29 6.96 3.56
CA ARG A 23 -10.74 7.17 3.77
C ARG A 23 -11.42 7.38 2.44
N SER A 24 -12.59 6.80 2.31
CA SER A 24 -13.49 6.97 1.19
C SER A 24 -14.85 7.46 1.69
N GLY A 25 -15.63 8.06 0.80
CA GLY A 25 -16.92 8.64 1.16
C GLY A 25 -16.99 10.14 0.94
N ASN A 26 -18.22 10.60 0.77
CA ASN A 26 -18.61 12.01 0.76
C ASN A 26 -19.56 12.26 1.94
N VAL A 27 -19.38 13.37 2.66
CA VAL A 27 -20.26 13.74 3.79
C VAL A 27 -21.68 14.06 3.33
N GLU A 28 -21.85 14.66 2.15
CA GLU A 28 -23.15 15.00 1.58
C GLU A 28 -23.83 13.78 0.94
N HIS A 29 -23.02 12.83 0.45
CA HIS A 29 -23.47 11.59 -0.18
C HIS A 29 -22.76 10.39 0.46
N PRO A 30 -23.23 9.91 1.62
CA PRO A 30 -22.53 8.89 2.40
C PRO A 30 -22.31 7.58 1.63
N SER A 31 -23.15 7.26 0.66
CA SER A 31 -23.04 6.05 -0.17
C SER A 31 -21.93 6.14 -1.22
N ASP A 32 -21.35 7.33 -1.46
CA ASP A 32 -20.28 7.52 -2.43
C ASP A 32 -18.91 7.08 -1.86
N ARG A 33 -18.77 5.80 -1.53
CA ARG A 33 -17.58 5.23 -0.88
C ARG A 33 -17.11 3.95 -1.55
N LEU A 34 -15.92 3.50 -1.17
CA LEU A 34 -15.38 2.21 -1.61
C LEU A 34 -15.98 1.08 -0.77
N TYR A 35 -16.51 0.08 -1.46
CA TYR A 35 -17.00 -1.17 -0.88
C TYR A 35 -16.17 -2.33 -1.43
N ASN A 36 -16.01 -3.40 -0.63
CA ASN A 36 -15.31 -4.62 -1.03
C ASN A 36 -14.00 -4.33 -1.79
N THR A 37 -13.18 -3.46 -1.19
CA THR A 37 -11.94 -2.95 -1.80
C THR A 37 -10.77 -3.32 -0.91
N THR A 38 -9.71 -3.89 -1.49
CA THR A 38 -8.50 -4.28 -0.76
C THR A 38 -7.37 -3.27 -0.96
N VAL A 39 -6.51 -3.17 0.05
CA VAL A 39 -5.21 -2.50 -0.03
C VAL A 39 -4.15 -3.56 -0.26
N GLU A 40 -3.36 -3.37 -1.31
CA GLU A 40 -2.44 -4.39 -1.81
C GLU A 40 -1.06 -3.80 -2.09
N VAL A 41 -0.01 -4.59 -1.86
CA VAL A 41 1.37 -4.18 -2.13
C VAL A 41 2.14 -5.23 -2.92
N LEU A 42 2.99 -4.75 -3.83
CA LEU A 42 3.93 -5.57 -4.55
C LEU A 42 5.34 -5.33 -3.98
N PRO A 43 5.96 -6.32 -3.31
CA PRO A 43 7.34 -6.17 -2.84
C PRO A 43 8.33 -6.14 -4.02
N VAL A 44 9.47 -5.46 -3.83
CA VAL A 44 10.59 -5.48 -4.78
C VAL A 44 11.23 -6.87 -4.83
N GLN A 45 11.31 -7.53 -3.67
CA GLN A 45 11.87 -8.89 -3.55
C GLN A 45 10.88 -9.97 -4.04
N PRO A 46 11.38 -11.11 -4.54
CA PRO A 46 10.53 -12.25 -4.86
C PRO A 46 9.74 -12.74 -3.64
N LEU A 47 8.49 -13.19 -3.87
CA LEU A 47 7.64 -13.72 -2.80
C LEU A 47 8.24 -14.95 -2.09
N SER A 48 9.12 -15.71 -2.77
CA SER A 48 9.84 -16.84 -2.19
C SER A 48 10.82 -16.42 -1.08
N HIS A 49 11.28 -15.16 -1.10
CA HIS A 49 12.21 -14.61 -0.12
C HIS A 49 11.49 -13.96 1.07
N LEU A 50 10.15 -13.85 1.01
CA LEU A 50 9.38 -13.37 2.15
C LEU A 50 9.48 -14.37 3.32
N PRO A 51 9.56 -13.88 4.56
CA PRO A 51 9.48 -14.70 5.76
C PRO A 51 8.27 -15.65 5.75
N HIS A 52 8.44 -16.85 6.28
CA HIS A 52 7.40 -17.88 6.28
C HIS A 52 6.10 -17.41 6.94
N ASN A 53 6.19 -16.63 8.02
CA ASN A 53 5.03 -16.07 8.72
C ASN A 53 4.21 -15.11 7.83
N ILE A 54 4.86 -14.34 6.95
CA ILE A 54 4.16 -13.42 6.05
C ILE A 54 3.46 -14.20 4.94
N ARG A 55 4.17 -15.17 4.35
CA ARG A 55 3.63 -16.00 3.26
C ARG A 55 2.42 -16.84 3.65
N THR A 56 2.31 -17.21 4.94
CA THR A 56 1.16 -17.96 5.45
C THR A 56 0.05 -17.07 6.00
N LYS A 57 0.38 -15.87 6.47
CA LYS A 57 -0.58 -14.90 7.02
C LYS A 57 -1.31 -14.12 5.93
N LEU A 58 -0.58 -13.60 4.94
CA LEU A 58 -1.14 -12.71 3.92
C LEU A 58 -1.63 -13.50 2.72
N LYS A 59 -2.79 -13.09 2.19
CA LYS A 59 -3.29 -13.60 0.92
C LYS A 59 -2.47 -12.99 -0.22
N VAL A 60 -2.19 -13.80 -1.22
CA VAL A 60 -1.46 -13.40 -2.43
C VAL A 60 -2.41 -13.48 -3.62
N THR A 61 -2.47 -12.40 -4.39
CA THR A 61 -3.24 -12.33 -5.64
C THR A 61 -2.52 -13.06 -6.78
N ASN A 62 -3.23 -13.33 -7.87
CA ASN A 62 -2.68 -14.04 -9.03
C ASN A 62 -1.51 -13.30 -9.70
N ASP A 63 -1.47 -11.97 -9.57
CA ASP A 63 -0.41 -11.11 -10.10
C ASP A 63 0.64 -10.71 -9.04
N SER A 64 0.75 -11.52 -7.97
CA SER A 64 1.80 -11.45 -6.94
C SER A 64 1.74 -10.26 -5.98
N TYR A 65 0.60 -9.58 -5.88
CA TYR A 65 0.39 -8.60 -4.81
C TYR A 65 -0.03 -9.29 -3.50
N LEU A 66 0.47 -8.77 -2.39
CA LEU A 66 0.07 -9.13 -1.03
C LEU A 66 -1.11 -8.26 -0.61
N ILE A 67 -2.20 -8.87 -0.16
CA ILE A 67 -3.32 -8.14 0.45
C ILE A 67 -2.94 -7.80 1.89
N ILE A 68 -2.84 -6.51 2.20
CA ILE A 68 -2.38 -6.00 3.51
C ILE A 68 -3.49 -5.28 4.31
N GLY A 69 -4.64 -5.05 3.69
CA GLY A 69 -5.80 -4.46 4.35
C GLY A 69 -7.02 -4.46 3.45
N GLU A 70 -8.15 -4.01 3.99
CA GLU A 70 -9.42 -3.88 3.30
C GLU A 70 -10.18 -2.66 3.83
N PHE A 71 -11.04 -2.09 2.99
CA PHE A 71 -11.96 -1.04 3.40
C PHE A 71 -13.09 -1.65 4.23
N ASP A 72 -13.34 -1.06 5.40
CA ASP A 72 -14.47 -1.41 6.25
C ASP A 72 -15.80 -0.80 5.77
N ASP A 73 -16.89 -1.12 6.47
CA ASP A 73 -18.23 -0.59 6.15
C ASP A 73 -18.31 0.94 6.25
N MET A 74 -17.38 1.57 6.97
CA MET A 74 -17.25 3.02 7.11
C MET A 74 -16.41 3.66 6.00
N GLY A 75 -15.92 2.86 5.05
CA GLY A 75 -15.09 3.33 3.95
C GLY A 75 -13.67 3.66 4.39
N VAL A 76 -13.17 3.06 5.47
CA VAL A 76 -11.82 3.29 6.00
C VAL A 76 -10.96 2.04 5.83
N ALA A 77 -9.73 2.22 5.37
CA ALA A 77 -8.71 1.19 5.38
C ALA A 77 -7.47 1.72 6.10
N GLU A 78 -7.11 1.10 7.23
CA GLU A 78 -5.94 1.47 8.03
C GLU A 78 -5.11 0.22 8.33
N GLY A 79 -3.79 0.35 8.25
CA GLY A 79 -2.91 -0.76 8.57
C GLY A 79 -1.43 -0.42 8.49
N SER A 80 -0.60 -1.40 8.82
CA SER A 80 0.85 -1.34 8.69
C SER A 80 1.36 -2.37 7.70
N VAL A 81 2.48 -2.06 7.06
CA VAL A 81 3.17 -3.05 6.23
C VAL A 81 4.17 -3.77 7.13
N GLU A 82 4.07 -5.10 7.19
CA GLU A 82 5.00 -5.89 8.00
C GLU A 82 6.43 -5.70 7.50
N GLU A 83 7.38 -5.50 8.42
CA GLU A 83 8.79 -5.23 8.10
C GLU A 83 9.40 -6.29 7.17
N GLY A 84 8.98 -7.55 7.31
CA GLY A 84 9.44 -8.65 6.47
C GLY A 84 8.96 -8.60 5.01
N VAL A 85 8.02 -7.72 4.65
CA VAL A 85 7.66 -7.43 3.24
C VAL A 85 8.81 -6.70 2.54
N GLY A 86 9.57 -5.89 3.28
CA GLY A 86 10.68 -5.11 2.76
C GLY A 86 10.23 -3.91 1.92
N VAL A 87 11.02 -3.58 0.91
CA VAL A 87 10.75 -2.43 0.03
C VAL A 87 9.55 -2.71 -0.86
N VAL A 88 8.60 -1.78 -0.90
CA VAL A 88 7.40 -1.90 -1.72
C VAL A 88 7.65 -1.21 -3.06
N ARG A 89 7.42 -1.95 -4.15
CA ARG A 89 7.48 -1.44 -5.53
C ARG A 89 6.22 -0.67 -5.90
N SER A 90 5.06 -1.17 -5.49
CA SER A 90 3.76 -0.63 -5.86
C SER A 90 2.76 -0.84 -4.74
N LEU A 91 1.88 0.13 -4.52
CA LEU A 91 0.68 0.03 -3.70
C LEU A 91 -0.53 0.21 -4.61
N ARG A 92 -1.54 -0.63 -4.43
CA ARG A 92 -2.77 -0.64 -5.22
C ARG A 92 -3.99 -0.74 -4.32
N LEU A 93 -5.05 -0.05 -4.70
CA LEU A 93 -6.41 -0.32 -4.23
C LEU A 93 -7.11 -1.17 -5.29
N SER A 94 -7.67 -2.32 -4.91
CA SER A 94 -8.38 -3.23 -5.82
C SER A 94 -9.85 -3.31 -5.43
N VAL A 95 -10.73 -2.84 -6.29
CA VAL A 95 -12.19 -2.85 -6.09
C VAL A 95 -12.75 -4.17 -6.63
N HIS A 96 -13.43 -4.95 -5.79
CA HIS A 96 -13.94 -6.29 -6.15
C HIS A 96 -15.43 -6.32 -6.48
N GLU A 97 -16.13 -5.20 -6.35
CA GLU A 97 -17.56 -5.09 -6.57
C GLU A 97 -17.91 -3.79 -7.30
N GLU A 98 -18.84 -3.87 -8.24
CA GLU A 98 -19.38 -2.71 -8.93
C GLU A 98 -20.36 -1.96 -8.00
N SER A 99 -20.38 -0.63 -8.07
CA SER A 99 -21.31 0.20 -7.30
C SER A 99 -22.17 1.05 -8.24
N ASP A 100 -23.44 1.19 -7.89
CA ASP A 100 -24.35 2.15 -8.55
C ASP A 100 -24.04 3.62 -8.16
N ASN A 101 -23.21 3.82 -7.12
CA ASN A 101 -22.80 5.14 -6.62
C ASN A 101 -21.38 5.50 -7.06
N TRP A 102 -20.97 6.73 -6.78
CA TRP A 102 -19.60 7.14 -7.08
C TRP A 102 -18.62 6.59 -6.05
N ALA A 103 -17.40 6.26 -6.45
CA ALA A 103 -16.34 5.93 -5.51
C ALA A 103 -15.44 7.16 -5.28
N ILE A 104 -15.50 7.74 -4.08
CA ILE A 104 -14.65 8.88 -3.70
C ILE A 104 -13.61 8.44 -2.69
N LEU A 105 -12.34 8.66 -2.99
CA LEU A 105 -11.23 8.54 -2.05
C LEU A 105 -10.92 9.93 -1.51
N SER A 106 -11.18 10.16 -0.22
CA SER A 106 -11.16 11.49 0.42
C SER A 106 -9.90 11.77 1.23
N GLU A 107 -9.23 10.73 1.75
CA GLU A 107 -7.98 10.88 2.51
C GLU A 107 -6.97 9.82 2.08
N ILE A 108 -5.70 10.24 1.92
CA ILE A 108 -4.57 9.35 1.65
C ILE A 108 -3.42 9.77 2.57
N HIS A 109 -3.10 8.91 3.53
CA HIS A 109 -1.92 9.06 4.37
C HIS A 109 -1.06 7.80 4.27
N ILE A 110 0.20 7.97 3.86
CA ILE A 110 1.19 6.91 3.79
C ILE A 110 2.40 7.38 4.58
N LEU A 111 2.72 6.66 5.66
CA LEU A 111 3.89 6.96 6.48
C LEU A 111 5.06 6.10 6.02
N THR A 112 6.24 6.71 5.94
CA THR A 112 7.50 6.00 5.67
C THR A 112 8.41 6.13 6.91
N PRO A 113 9.28 5.15 7.20
CA PRO A 113 10.18 5.18 8.35
C PRO A 113 11.00 6.47 8.47
N ASP A 114 11.36 7.05 7.33
CA ASP A 114 12.19 8.27 7.24
C ASP A 114 11.40 9.58 7.43
N SER A 115 10.08 9.50 7.66
CA SER A 115 9.21 10.68 7.79
C SER A 115 9.00 11.18 9.24
N ARG A 116 9.95 10.91 10.15
CA ARG A 116 9.97 11.42 11.54
C ARG A 116 11.00 12.52 11.76
#